data_AF-A0A2T1LXJ1-F1
#
_entry.id   AF-A0A2T1LXJ1-F1
#
_cell.length_a   1.000
_cell.length_b   1.000
_cell.length_c   1.000
_cell.angle_alpha   90.00
_cell.angle_beta   90.00
_cell.angle_gamma   90.00
#
_symmetry.space_group_name_H-M   'P 1'
#
loop_
_entity.id
_entity.type
_entity.pdbx_description
1 polymer ?
#
loop_
_entity_poly.entity_id
_entity_poly.type
_entity_poly.pdbx_seq_one_letter_code
_entity_poly.pdbx_strand_id
1 'polypeptide(L)'
;MDISPFELLLKPIAPRTATASQANVLSRVIVQGYFLTVSNLEKRDRELKLFLTISEPSDPPNASPPNETRILDNKTVLLYDVAAKNIPINFKRIEAVNEKFIRYESDSFILPSWATVSLQLLPDVQQFLNNQQSFLEVRGFASLTSDDSTASGELFFNPEIRGTFIPDNLTDPVKDIDFDQIAYSLGTTRAKV
;
A
#
# COMPACT_ATOMS: atom_id res chain seq x y z
N MET A 1 -15.05 7.83 4.16
CA MET A 1 -15.20 6.90 5.29
C MET A 1 -13.89 6.17 5.49
N ASP A 2 -13.34 6.18 6.70
CA ASP A 2 -12.11 5.44 7.01
C ASP A 2 -12.41 3.95 7.15
N ILE A 3 -11.53 3.13 6.58
CA ILE A 3 -11.76 1.69 6.43
C ILE A 3 -10.84 0.92 7.36
N SER A 4 -9.53 1.13 7.23
CA SER A 4 -8.52 0.39 7.97
C SER A 4 -7.20 1.16 7.99
N PRO A 5 -6.27 0.79 8.90
CA PRO A 5 -4.88 1.11 8.69
C PRO A 5 -4.34 0.44 7.42
N PHE A 6 -3.16 0.85 6.97
CA PHE A 6 -2.35 0.11 5.99
C PHE A 6 -0.86 0.24 6.32
N GLU A 7 -0.06 -0.69 5.82
CA GLU A 7 1.40 -0.68 5.90
C GLU A 7 2.02 -1.20 4.59
N LEU A 8 3.03 -0.49 4.10
CA LEU A 8 3.88 -0.91 2.99
C LEU A 8 5.32 -1.04 3.48
N LEU A 9 5.96 -2.16 3.14
CA LEU A 9 7.36 -2.40 3.48
C LEU A 9 8.12 -2.85 2.24
N LEU A 10 9.28 -2.24 2.02
CA LEU A 10 10.32 -2.69 1.11
C LEU A 10 11.66 -2.45 1.79
N LYS A 11 12.09 -3.38 2.64
CA LYS A 11 13.29 -3.19 3.48
C LYS A 11 13.87 -4.53 3.98
N PRO A 12 15.13 -4.56 4.44
CA PRO A 12 15.70 -5.75 5.07
C PRO A 12 14.97 -6.08 6.39
N ILE A 13 14.79 -7.37 6.67
CA ILE A 13 14.15 -7.85 7.91
C ILE A 13 15.11 -7.96 9.09
N ALA A 14 16.42 -7.95 8.83
CA ALA A 14 17.47 -8.04 9.84
C ALA A 14 18.49 -6.90 9.65
N PRO A 15 19.15 -6.44 10.73
CA PRO A 15 20.24 -5.48 10.62
C PRO A 15 21.35 -6.01 9.70
N ARG A 16 21.83 -5.16 8.79
CA ARG A 16 22.98 -5.49 7.93
C ARG A 16 24.27 -4.97 8.55
N THR A 17 25.32 -5.79 8.52
CA THR A 17 26.68 -5.34 8.80
C THR A 17 27.43 -5.07 7.50
N ALA A 18 28.25 -4.02 7.46
CA ALA A 18 29.07 -3.67 6.29
C ALA A 18 30.07 -4.77 5.90
N THR A 19 30.48 -5.61 6.86
CA THR A 19 31.28 -6.81 6.61
C THR A 19 30.37 -7.99 6.31
N ALA A 20 30.76 -8.81 5.33
CA ALA A 20 30.11 -10.07 5.00
C ALA A 20 30.17 -11.01 6.21
N SER A 21 29.12 -11.00 7.02
CA SER A 21 28.95 -11.85 8.19
C SER A 21 27.90 -12.91 7.88
N GLN A 22 27.92 -14.03 8.61
CA GLN A 22 26.86 -15.04 8.51
C GLN A 22 25.47 -14.47 8.86
N ALA A 23 25.40 -13.35 9.59
CA ALA A 23 24.15 -12.65 9.87
C ALA A 23 23.52 -12.03 8.60
N ASN A 24 24.34 -11.61 7.62
CA ASN A 24 23.84 -11.12 6.33
C ASN A 24 23.24 -12.24 5.44
N VAL A 25 23.39 -13.52 5.81
CA VAL A 25 22.70 -14.63 5.13
C VAL A 25 21.23 -14.71 5.57
N LEU A 26 20.90 -14.15 6.73
CA LEU A 26 19.53 -14.07 7.26
C LEU A 26 18.81 -12.79 6.84
N SER A 27 19.52 -11.81 6.27
CA SER A 27 18.88 -10.61 5.75
C SER A 27 18.17 -10.97 4.45
N ARG A 28 16.86 -11.12 4.54
CA ARG A 28 15.93 -11.10 3.40
C ARG A 28 15.31 -9.71 3.33
N VAL A 29 14.84 -9.32 2.16
CA VAL A 29 14.02 -8.13 1.98
C VAL A 29 12.56 -8.52 2.05
N ILE A 30 11.78 -7.87 2.92
CA ILE A 30 10.33 -7.97 2.88
C ILE A 30 9.80 -7.07 1.76
N VAL A 31 8.87 -7.59 0.97
CA VAL A 31 8.04 -6.82 0.04
C VAL A 31 6.60 -7.01 0.48
N GLN A 32 6.00 -5.95 1.01
CA GLN A 32 4.67 -5.98 1.60
C GLN A 32 3.78 -4.91 0.98
N GLY A 33 2.61 -5.35 0.51
CA GLY A 33 1.58 -4.52 -0.07
C GLY A 33 0.29 -4.53 0.76
N TYR A 34 -0.53 -3.52 0.54
CA TYR A 34 -1.86 -3.40 1.11
C TYR A 34 -2.92 -3.75 0.07
N PHE A 35 -3.87 -4.60 0.44
CA PHE A 35 -4.93 -5.09 -0.42
C PHE A 35 -6.26 -4.74 0.23
N LEU A 36 -7.12 -4.02 -0.48
CA LEU A 36 -8.47 -3.70 -0.04
C LEU A 36 -9.47 -4.33 -1.00
N THR A 37 -10.16 -5.35 -0.53
CA THR A 37 -11.29 -5.92 -1.26
C THR A 37 -12.56 -5.15 -0.90
N VAL A 38 -13.29 -4.68 -1.90
CA VAL A 38 -14.54 -3.92 -1.77
C VAL A 38 -15.63 -4.64 -2.55
N SER A 39 -16.70 -5.07 -1.88
CA SER A 39 -17.85 -5.70 -2.54
C SER A 39 -19.05 -4.77 -2.55
N ASN A 40 -19.66 -4.60 -3.71
CA ASN A 40 -20.88 -3.84 -3.90
C ASN A 40 -22.10 -4.74 -3.70
N LEU A 41 -22.93 -4.43 -2.71
CA LEU A 41 -24.14 -5.20 -2.44
C LEU A 41 -25.38 -4.61 -3.13
N GLU A 42 -25.15 -3.66 -4.04
CA GLU A 42 -26.21 -2.86 -4.66
C GLU A 42 -26.43 -3.21 -6.11
N LYS A 43 -27.66 -2.91 -6.59
CA LYS A 43 -28.10 -3.11 -7.99
C LYS A 43 -27.60 -2.04 -8.97
N ARG A 44 -26.64 -1.23 -8.56
CA ARG A 44 -26.11 -0.12 -9.36
C ARG A 44 -24.61 0.00 -9.19
N ASP A 45 -23.97 0.49 -10.23
CA ASP A 45 -22.55 0.81 -10.21
C ASP A 45 -22.31 2.01 -9.29
N ARG A 46 -21.13 2.04 -8.67
CA ARG A 46 -20.68 3.16 -7.84
C ARG A 46 -19.35 3.68 -8.37
N GLU A 47 -19.20 4.98 -8.41
CA GLU A 47 -17.91 5.61 -8.68
C GLU A 47 -17.29 6.02 -7.34
N LEU A 48 -16.09 5.49 -7.07
CA LEU A 48 -15.40 5.64 -5.79
C LEU A 48 -14.01 6.23 -6.00
N LYS A 49 -13.50 6.87 -4.95
CA LYS A 49 -12.11 7.33 -4.84
C LYS A 49 -11.48 6.80 -3.57
N LEU A 50 -10.22 6.39 -3.69
CA LEU A 50 -9.38 5.98 -2.57
C LEU A 50 -8.58 7.19 -2.06
N PHE A 51 -8.60 7.36 -0.76
CA PHE A 51 -7.73 8.28 -0.04
C PHE A 51 -6.78 7.49 0.85
N LEU A 52 -5.51 7.88 0.82
CA LEU A 52 -4.47 7.33 1.68
C LEU A 52 -3.90 8.47 2.51
N THR A 53 -4.00 8.37 3.82
CA THR A 53 -3.47 9.37 4.74
C THR A 53 -2.31 8.77 5.51
N ILE A 54 -1.14 9.38 5.39
CA ILE A 54 0.06 8.98 6.13
C ILE A 54 0.46 10.11 7.07
N SER A 55 0.90 9.79 8.28
CA SER A 55 1.49 10.80 9.17
C SER A 55 2.70 11.45 8.49
N GLU A 56 2.91 12.76 8.65
CA GLU A 56 4.03 13.46 8.02
C GLU A 56 5.34 12.75 8.38
N PRO A 57 5.95 12.08 7.40
CA PRO A 57 6.95 11.10 7.71
C PRO A 57 8.25 11.82 8.01
N SER A 58 8.63 11.82 9.26
CA SER A 58 9.79 12.58 9.69
C SER A 58 10.40 11.88 10.89
N ASP A 59 11.71 11.90 10.94
CA ASP A 59 12.49 11.35 12.04
C ASP A 59 13.53 12.41 12.46
N PRO A 60 13.29 13.14 13.57
CA PRO A 60 12.14 13.02 14.48
C PRO A 60 10.81 13.49 13.87
N PRO A 61 9.64 13.14 14.43
CA PRO A 61 8.33 13.60 13.95
C PRO A 61 8.24 15.13 13.79
N ASN A 62 7.65 15.59 12.70
CA ASN A 62 7.60 16.96 12.15
C ASN A 62 8.95 17.56 11.66
N ALA A 63 9.98 16.75 11.40
CA ALA A 63 11.17 17.22 10.69
C ALA A 63 10.86 17.59 9.23
N SER A 64 11.39 18.74 8.79
CA SER A 64 11.33 19.21 7.40
C SER A 64 12.73 19.19 6.78
N PRO A 65 12.92 18.58 5.60
CA PRO A 65 11.91 17.93 4.74
C PRO A 65 11.46 16.55 5.27
N PRO A 66 10.30 16.03 4.82
CA PRO A 66 9.88 14.67 5.13
C PRO A 66 10.92 13.64 4.66
N ASN A 67 11.08 12.56 5.42
CA ASN A 67 11.93 11.45 5.04
C ASN A 67 11.37 10.78 3.78
N GLU A 68 12.12 10.87 2.67
CA GLU A 68 11.70 10.35 1.38
C GLU A 68 11.42 8.83 1.39
N THR A 69 12.01 8.04 2.30
CA THR A 69 11.74 6.58 2.41
C THR A 69 10.36 6.24 2.94
N ARG A 70 9.56 7.26 3.29
CA ARG A 70 8.29 7.12 3.98
C ARG A 70 7.13 7.86 3.28
N ILE A 71 7.32 8.24 2.02
CA ILE A 71 6.27 8.81 1.15
C ILE A 71 5.94 7.84 0.00
N LEU A 72 4.75 7.98 -0.59
CA LEU A 72 4.29 7.12 -1.70
C LEU A 72 4.76 7.59 -3.08
N ASP A 73 5.14 8.86 -3.19
CA ASP A 73 5.47 9.53 -4.45
C ASP A 73 6.55 8.79 -5.22
N ASN A 74 6.21 8.37 -6.45
CA ASN A 74 7.08 7.62 -7.33
C ASN A 74 7.73 6.40 -6.67
N LYS A 75 7.12 5.76 -5.66
CA LYS A 75 7.68 4.57 -4.99
C LYS A 75 6.69 3.43 -4.86
N THR A 76 5.45 3.68 -5.27
CA THR A 76 4.35 2.74 -5.14
C THR A 76 3.46 2.80 -6.36
N VAL A 77 2.81 1.68 -6.64
CA VAL A 77 1.78 1.57 -7.67
C VAL A 77 0.44 1.28 -6.99
N LEU A 78 -0.62 1.91 -7.50
CA LEU A 78 -1.99 1.59 -7.13
C LEU A 78 -2.64 0.85 -8.29
N LEU A 79 -3.15 -0.34 -8.00
CA LEU A 79 -3.81 -1.21 -8.97
C LEU A 79 -5.25 -1.43 -8.57
N TYR A 80 -6.08 -1.64 -9.57
CA TYR A 80 -7.48 -1.97 -9.46
C TYR A 80 -7.78 -3.20 -10.31
N ASP A 81 -8.54 -4.13 -9.75
CA ASP A 81 -8.94 -5.36 -10.42
C ASP A 81 -10.37 -5.77 -10.03
N VAL A 82 -11.19 -6.12 -11.02
CA VAL A 82 -12.54 -6.69 -10.85
C VAL A 82 -12.57 -8.19 -11.17
N ALA A 83 -11.79 -8.61 -12.17
CA ALA A 83 -11.96 -9.88 -12.86
C ALA A 83 -10.65 -10.41 -13.47
N ALA A 84 -9.57 -10.37 -12.68
CA ALA A 84 -8.23 -10.89 -12.94
C ALA A 84 -7.28 -10.01 -13.78
N LYS A 85 -7.64 -8.75 -14.07
CA LYS A 85 -6.73 -7.81 -14.74
C LYS A 85 -6.41 -6.65 -13.80
N ASN A 86 -5.14 -6.59 -13.40
CA ASN A 86 -4.59 -5.42 -12.71
C ASN A 86 -4.51 -4.22 -13.67
N ILE A 87 -5.25 -3.17 -13.35
CA ILE A 87 -5.26 -1.90 -14.09
C ILE A 87 -4.65 -0.85 -13.17
N PRO A 88 -3.57 -0.16 -13.58
CA PRO A 88 -3.04 0.96 -12.83
C PRO A 88 -4.05 2.10 -12.73
N ILE A 89 -4.15 2.68 -11.53
CA ILE A 89 -4.90 3.91 -11.27
C ILE A 89 -3.90 4.95 -10.79
N ASN A 90 -3.96 6.15 -11.36
CA ASN A 90 -3.11 7.23 -10.87
C ASN A 90 -3.62 7.70 -9.50
N PHE A 91 -2.70 8.18 -8.69
CA PHE A 91 -3.03 8.89 -7.47
C PHE A 91 -2.00 9.98 -7.28
N LYS A 92 -2.41 11.07 -6.62
CA LYS A 92 -1.58 12.24 -6.42
C LYS A 92 -1.62 12.68 -4.97
N ARG A 93 -0.50 13.23 -4.53
CA ARG A 93 -0.46 13.96 -3.26
C ARG A 93 -1.40 15.15 -3.34
N ILE A 94 -2.27 15.27 -2.36
CA ILE A 94 -3.07 16.47 -2.11
C ILE A 94 -2.43 17.17 -0.91
N GLU A 95 -1.82 18.32 -1.17
CA GLU A 95 -1.20 19.12 -0.12
C GLU A 95 -2.28 19.70 0.78
N ALA A 96 -2.10 19.53 2.09
CA ALA A 96 -2.88 20.25 3.05
C ALA A 96 -1.97 21.20 3.82
N VAL A 97 -2.25 22.48 3.67
CA VAL A 97 -1.48 23.55 4.28
C VAL A 97 -1.59 23.44 5.80
N ASN A 98 -0.45 23.40 6.49
CA ASN A 98 -0.35 23.27 7.95
C ASN A 98 -0.82 21.94 8.55
N GLU A 99 -0.99 20.88 7.76
CA GLU A 99 -1.35 19.58 8.29
C GLU A 99 -0.11 18.70 8.52
N LYS A 100 -0.09 17.99 9.66
CA LYS A 100 0.98 17.05 10.05
C LYS A 100 0.82 15.68 9.39
N PHE A 101 0.20 15.65 8.23
CA PHE A 101 -0.04 14.44 7.46
C PHE A 101 0.03 14.74 5.98
N ILE A 102 0.36 13.71 5.22
CA ILE A 102 0.31 13.74 3.77
C ILE A 102 -0.88 12.89 3.36
N ARG A 103 -1.72 13.45 2.49
CA ARG A 103 -2.85 12.71 1.94
C ARG A 103 -2.67 12.53 0.45
N TYR A 104 -3.09 11.38 -0.04
CA TYR A 104 -3.12 11.04 -1.44
C TYR A 104 -4.55 10.74 -1.87
N GLU A 105 -4.90 11.15 -3.09
CA GLU A 105 -6.19 10.90 -3.73
C GLU A 105 -5.96 10.13 -5.03
N SER A 106 -6.68 9.03 -5.21
CA SER A 106 -6.72 8.31 -6.49
C SER A 106 -7.63 8.99 -7.49
N ASP A 107 -7.39 8.73 -8.78
CA ASP A 107 -8.42 8.87 -9.79
C ASP A 107 -9.65 8.00 -9.41
N SER A 108 -10.81 8.37 -9.93
CA SER A 108 -12.04 7.62 -9.70
C SER A 108 -11.97 6.24 -10.36
N PHE A 109 -12.63 5.26 -9.73
CA PHE A 109 -12.82 3.94 -10.29
C PHE A 109 -14.25 3.46 -10.11
N ILE A 110 -14.69 2.61 -11.04
CA ILE A 110 -16.02 2.03 -11.00
C ILE A 110 -16.00 0.79 -10.13
N LEU A 111 -16.97 0.67 -9.23
CA LEU A 111 -17.30 -0.55 -8.52
C LEU A 111 -18.63 -1.04 -9.10
N PRO A 112 -18.61 -2.06 -9.98
CA PRO A 112 -19.82 -2.53 -10.64
C PRO A 112 -20.85 -3.09 -9.65
N SER A 113 -22.11 -3.11 -10.05
CA SER A 113 -23.20 -3.74 -9.31
C SER A 113 -22.92 -5.22 -9.03
N TRP A 114 -23.15 -5.66 -7.80
CA TRP A 114 -22.93 -7.05 -7.35
C TRP A 114 -21.52 -7.61 -7.61
N ALA A 115 -20.54 -6.73 -7.80
CA ALA A 115 -19.17 -7.10 -8.07
C ALA A 115 -18.27 -6.82 -6.86
N THR A 116 -17.13 -7.50 -6.86
CA THR A 116 -16.05 -7.29 -5.92
C THR A 116 -14.85 -6.74 -6.67
N VAL A 117 -14.25 -5.69 -6.12
CA VAL A 117 -13.02 -5.08 -6.60
C VAL A 117 -11.91 -5.32 -5.60
N SER A 118 -10.69 -5.55 -6.09
CA SER A 118 -9.46 -5.48 -5.32
C SER A 118 -8.71 -4.20 -5.68
N LEU A 119 -8.48 -3.36 -4.67
CA LEU A 119 -7.52 -2.26 -4.73
C LEU A 119 -6.21 -2.73 -4.11
N GLN A 120 -5.09 -2.51 -4.79
CA GLN A 120 -3.79 -3.01 -4.37
C GLN A 120 -2.80 -1.87 -4.39
N LEU A 121 -2.30 -1.49 -3.21
CA LEU A 121 -1.22 -0.52 -3.08
C LEU A 121 0.07 -1.30 -2.82
N LEU A 122 0.99 -1.26 -3.78
CA LEU A 122 2.20 -2.09 -3.77
C LEU A 122 3.45 -1.21 -3.86
N PRO A 123 4.57 -1.59 -3.22
CA PRO A 123 5.87 -0.99 -3.50
C PRO A 123 6.26 -1.20 -4.98
N ASP A 124 6.86 -0.19 -5.60
CA ASP A 124 7.48 -0.32 -6.91
C ASP A 124 8.82 -1.04 -6.78
N VAL A 125 8.78 -2.36 -6.95
CA VAL A 125 9.96 -3.22 -6.81
C VAL A 125 11.04 -2.95 -7.86
N GLN A 126 10.71 -2.35 -9.02
CA GLN A 126 11.71 -2.06 -10.05
C GLN A 126 12.76 -1.06 -9.55
N GLN A 127 12.34 -0.09 -8.74
CA GLN A 127 13.24 0.91 -8.17
C GLN A 127 14.19 0.33 -7.13
N PHE A 128 13.72 -0.67 -6.40
CA PHE A 128 14.56 -1.41 -5.47
C PHE A 128 15.56 -2.33 -6.17
N LEU A 129 15.14 -3.00 -7.25
CA LEU A 129 16.05 -3.81 -8.07
C LEU A 129 17.17 -2.96 -8.68
N ASN A 130 16.87 -1.72 -9.07
CA ASN A 130 17.85 -0.79 -9.64
C ASN A 130 18.73 -0.12 -8.57
N ASN A 131 18.21 0.05 -7.34
CA ASN A 131 18.94 0.63 -6.23
C ASN A 131 18.50 -0.02 -4.91
N GLN A 132 19.32 -0.92 -4.38
CA GLN A 132 19.04 -1.67 -3.15
C GLN A 132 19.02 -0.80 -1.87
N GLN A 133 19.23 0.52 -1.97
CA GLN A 133 19.04 1.48 -0.88
C GLN A 133 17.66 2.18 -0.95
N SER A 134 16.86 1.94 -1.98
CA SER A 134 15.50 2.48 -2.15
C SER A 134 14.51 1.75 -1.25
N PHE A 135 14.68 1.88 0.06
CA PHE A 135 13.76 1.28 1.03
C PHE A 135 12.47 2.10 1.15
N LEU A 136 11.38 1.38 1.44
CA LEU A 136 10.07 1.94 1.70
C LEU A 136 9.55 1.45 3.06
N GLU A 137 9.10 2.37 3.89
CA GLU A 137 8.36 2.05 5.11
C GLU A 137 7.26 3.08 5.32
N VAL A 138 6.04 2.73 4.93
CA VAL A 138 4.89 3.65 4.98
C VAL A 138 3.79 3.03 5.81
N ARG A 139 3.22 3.80 6.74
CA ARG A 139 2.05 3.44 7.53
C ARG A 139 1.03 4.57 7.45
N GLY A 140 -0.25 4.21 7.42
CA GLY A 140 -1.31 5.19 7.32
C GLY A 140 -2.70 4.59 7.46
N PHE A 141 -3.69 5.33 7.00
CA PHE A 141 -5.09 4.94 6.96
C PHE A 141 -5.64 5.06 5.55
N ALA A 142 -6.45 4.08 5.16
CA ALA A 142 -7.16 4.04 3.89
C ALA A 142 -8.62 4.42 4.10
N SER A 143 -9.15 5.26 3.21
CA SER A 143 -10.51 5.75 3.26
C SER A 143 -11.13 5.73 1.86
N LEU A 144 -12.41 5.42 1.75
CA LEU A 144 -13.16 5.54 0.48
C LEU A 144 -14.19 6.66 0.58
N THR A 145 -14.36 7.36 -0.54
CA THR A 145 -15.45 8.31 -0.76
C THR A 145 -16.17 7.95 -2.04
N SER A 146 -17.47 8.20 -2.07
CA SER A 146 -18.31 8.13 -3.25
C SER A 146 -18.63 9.55 -3.70
N ASP A 147 -18.49 9.84 -4.98
CA ASP A 147 -18.86 11.16 -5.54
C ASP A 147 -20.40 11.31 -5.65
N ASP A 148 -21.14 10.20 -5.52
CA ASP A 148 -22.60 10.19 -5.44
C ASP A 148 -23.10 10.68 -4.07
N SER A 149 -23.27 12.00 -3.97
CA SER A 149 -23.82 12.71 -2.80
C SER A 149 -25.26 12.32 -2.43
N THR A 150 -25.96 11.55 -3.27
CA THR A 150 -27.41 11.30 -3.12
C THR A 150 -27.78 9.88 -2.74
N ALA A 151 -26.86 8.92 -2.85
CA ALA A 151 -27.23 7.52 -2.67
C ALA A 151 -26.27 6.77 -1.73
N SER A 152 -26.71 6.70 -0.48
CA SER A 152 -26.22 5.74 0.51
C SER A 152 -26.27 4.31 -0.04
N GLY A 153 -25.47 3.42 0.51
CA GLY A 153 -25.74 2.00 0.44
C GLY A 153 -24.59 1.16 0.91
N GLU A 154 -24.72 -0.14 0.71
CA GLU A 154 -24.00 -1.15 1.47
C GLU A 154 -22.80 -1.67 0.70
N LEU A 155 -21.63 -1.49 1.32
CA LEU A 155 -20.36 -2.01 0.84
C LEU A 155 -19.77 -2.92 1.90
N PHE A 156 -19.18 -4.03 1.48
CA PHE A 156 -18.39 -4.91 2.34
C PHE A 156 -16.90 -4.71 2.09
N PHE A 157 -16.11 -4.61 3.15
CA PHE A 157 -14.68 -4.36 3.09
C PHE A 157 -13.91 -5.53 3.70
N ASN A 158 -12.87 -5.99 3.00
CA ASN A 158 -11.88 -6.92 3.53
C ASN A 158 -10.48 -6.37 3.24
N PRO A 159 -9.91 -5.58 4.17
CA PRO A 159 -8.53 -5.11 4.09
C PRO A 159 -7.56 -6.19 4.56
N GLU A 160 -6.46 -6.32 3.85
CA GLU A 160 -5.44 -7.34 4.08
C GLU A 160 -4.05 -6.74 3.83
N ILE A 161 -3.07 -7.28 4.55
CA ILE A 161 -1.68 -7.17 4.17
C ILE A 161 -1.29 -8.47 3.51
N ARG A 162 -0.60 -8.37 2.37
CA ARG A 162 0.05 -9.51 1.74
C ARG A 162 1.50 -9.15 1.43
N GLY A 163 2.39 -10.11 1.56
CA GLY A 163 3.80 -9.86 1.30
C GLY A 163 4.58 -11.13 1.03
N THR A 164 5.83 -10.93 0.66
CA THR A 164 6.80 -12.01 0.46
C THR A 164 8.16 -11.59 0.97
N PHE A 165 9.01 -12.56 1.23
CA PHE A 165 10.44 -12.33 1.43
C PHE A 165 11.20 -12.61 0.13
N ILE A 166 12.18 -11.76 -0.17
CA ILE A 166 13.07 -11.90 -1.32
C ILE A 166 14.50 -12.05 -0.80
N PRO A 167 15.32 -12.96 -1.36
CA PRO A 167 16.74 -13.05 -1.03
C PRO A 167 17.47 -11.73 -1.30
N ASP A 168 18.39 -11.35 -0.42
CA ASP A 168 19.19 -10.12 -0.57
C ASP A 168 20.12 -10.13 -1.79
N ASN A 169 20.47 -11.31 -2.28
CA ASN A 169 21.44 -11.56 -3.35
C ASN A 169 20.78 -12.20 -4.59
N LEU A 170 19.80 -11.51 -5.17
CA LEU A 170 19.28 -11.87 -6.50
C LEU A 170 20.40 -11.77 -7.54
N THR A 171 21.10 -12.88 -7.81
CA THR A 171 22.09 -12.98 -8.89
C THR A 171 21.45 -13.64 -10.11
N ASP A 172 21.63 -13.06 -11.29
CA ASP A 172 21.22 -13.63 -12.57
C ASP A 172 22.14 -14.81 -12.97
N PRO A 173 21.62 -15.97 -13.42
CA PRO A 173 20.22 -16.37 -13.48
C PRO A 173 19.70 -16.73 -12.09
N VAL A 174 18.55 -16.15 -11.76
CA VAL A 174 17.90 -16.45 -10.48
C VAL A 174 17.28 -17.84 -10.58
N LYS A 175 18.06 -18.86 -10.23
CA LYS A 175 17.59 -20.23 -10.09
C LYS A 175 17.07 -20.42 -8.67
N ASP A 176 15.88 -21.00 -8.56
CA ASP A 176 15.25 -21.42 -7.31
C ASP A 176 14.99 -20.26 -6.31
N ILE A 177 14.23 -19.23 -6.74
CA ILE A 177 13.67 -18.26 -5.78
C ILE A 177 12.50 -18.94 -5.06
N ASP A 178 12.65 -19.12 -3.75
CA ASP A 178 11.53 -19.42 -2.87
C ASP A 178 10.89 -18.12 -2.40
N PHE A 179 9.60 -17.97 -2.67
CA PHE A 179 8.80 -16.83 -2.22
C PHE A 179 7.92 -17.30 -1.06
N ASP A 180 8.43 -17.12 0.15
CA ASP A 180 7.62 -17.27 1.37
C ASP A 180 6.52 -16.23 1.37
N GLN A 181 5.25 -16.65 1.45
CA GLN A 181 4.11 -15.75 1.45
C GLN A 181 3.62 -15.48 2.87
N ILE A 182 3.27 -14.22 3.12
CA ILE A 182 2.52 -13.81 4.31
C ILE A 182 1.23 -13.13 3.89
N ALA A 183 0.14 -13.45 4.57
CA ALA A 183 -1.14 -12.78 4.41
C ALA A 183 -1.86 -12.70 5.75
N TYR A 184 -2.35 -11.52 6.11
CA TYR A 184 -3.17 -11.34 7.31
C TYR A 184 -4.22 -10.25 7.10
N SER A 185 -5.43 -10.49 7.59
CA SER A 185 -6.51 -9.52 7.55
C SER A 185 -6.26 -8.38 8.54
N LEU A 186 -6.67 -7.19 8.15
CA LEU A 186 -6.65 -6.02 9.02
C LEU A 186 -8.04 -5.81 9.62
N GLY A 187 -8.07 -5.18 10.79
CA GLY A 187 -9.33 -4.73 11.37
C GLY A 187 -9.97 -3.66 10.49
N THR A 188 -11.25 -3.81 10.19
CA THR A 188 -12.08 -2.72 9.65
C THR A 188 -12.59 -1.86 10.80
N THR A 189 -12.54 -0.54 10.65
CA THR A 189 -13.01 0.39 11.70
C THR A 189 -14.51 0.22 11.98
N ARG A 190 -14.84 0.18 13.29
CA ARG A 190 -16.09 0.71 13.84
C ARG A 190 -15.79 1.34 15.21
N ALA A 191 -15.60 2.65 15.28
CA ALA A 191 -15.63 3.39 16.55
C ALA A 191 -16.01 4.86 16.36
N LYS A 192 -17.06 5.29 17.06
CA LYS A 192 -17.19 6.67 17.56
C LYS A 192 -16.57 6.66 18.95
N VAL A 193 -15.60 7.54 19.21
CA VAL A 193 -15.13 7.85 20.57
C VAL A 193 -15.96 9.01 21.09
#